data_AF-A0A2D4I122-F1
#
_entry.id   AF-A0A2D4I122-F1
#
_cell.length_a   1.000
_cell.length_b   1.000
_cell.length_c   1.000
_cell.angle_alpha   90.00
_cell.angle_beta   90.00
_cell.angle_gamma   90.00
#
_symmetry.space_group_name_H-M   'P 1'
#
loop_
_entity.id
_entity.type
_entity.pdbx_description
1 polymer ?
#
loop_
_entity_poly.entity_id
_entity_poly.type
_entity_poly.pdbx_seq_one_letter_code
_entity_poly.pdbx_strand_id
1 'polypeptide(L)'
;SIVKGINLPAPPGISPDDLDAFVRFEFPYPNAEEAQKDKTNVIKNSYCPEFQEKFKLYINRSHRGFKRAIQSKGIKFEVVHKGGLFKNDRVVGTAQLKLEALETKCELREILELLDGRRPTGGRLEVIVRLREPLTSQQLETTTEKWLVIDPLTGPPAAFPKPKPAVAPVKDTGTSKPAFSLQSFSILAVDKERLEKKIVTYNQAGQPPPRDLVEQHQSITQKINWQKSQLQHGGAAVMKEYLTQLEQYHQWYTEAARRLGNDGKREAAKDALYKRNLVERELQKFRK
;
A
#
# COMPACT_ATOMS: atom_id res chain seq x y z
N SER A 1 -19.57 -5.18 0.94
CA SER A 1 -20.84 -4.57 1.33
C SER A 1 -21.78 -4.53 0.15
N ILE A 2 -23.03 -4.90 0.37
CA ILE A 2 -24.09 -4.83 -0.64
C ILE A 2 -24.98 -3.66 -0.24
N VAL A 3 -25.03 -2.61 -1.05
CA VAL A 3 -25.62 -1.32 -0.67
C VAL A 3 -27.10 -1.31 -1.00
N LYS A 4 -27.44 -1.35 -2.29
CA LYS A 4 -28.82 -1.29 -2.77
C LYS A 4 -28.99 -1.87 -4.18
N GLY A 5 -30.19 -2.34 -4.47
CA GLY A 5 -30.68 -2.56 -5.82
C GLY A 5 -31.27 -1.28 -6.40
N ILE A 6 -31.15 -1.09 -7.71
CA ILE A 6 -31.67 0.07 -8.43
C ILE A 6 -32.47 -0.45 -9.61
N ASN A 7 -33.76 -0.11 -9.66
CA ASN A 7 -34.68 -0.50 -10.75
C ASN A 7 -34.65 -2.01 -11.04
N LEU A 8 -34.72 -2.83 -9.99
CA LEU A 8 -34.74 -4.27 -10.14
C LEU A 8 -35.97 -4.70 -10.96
N PRO A 9 -35.80 -5.60 -11.95
CA PRO A 9 -36.92 -6.05 -12.76
C PRO A 9 -37.80 -7.00 -11.96
N ALA A 10 -39.11 -6.94 -12.21
CA ALA A 10 -40.04 -7.87 -11.60
C ALA A 10 -40.07 -9.20 -12.38
N PRO A 11 -40.08 -10.36 -11.69
CA PRO A 11 -40.33 -11.63 -12.37
C PRO A 11 -41.74 -11.67 -12.99
N PRO A 12 -41.98 -12.54 -14.00
CA PRO A 12 -43.28 -12.64 -14.65
C PRO A 12 -44.42 -12.91 -13.65
N GLY A 13 -45.44 -12.05 -13.69
CA GLY A 13 -46.64 -12.13 -12.84
C GLY A 13 -46.54 -11.44 -11.48
N ILE A 14 -45.51 -10.62 -11.25
CA ILE A 14 -45.31 -9.82 -10.03
C ILE A 14 -45.14 -8.36 -10.43
N SER A 15 -45.73 -7.43 -9.66
CA SER A 15 -45.48 -5.99 -9.82
C SER A 15 -44.08 -5.64 -9.29
N PRO A 16 -43.34 -4.69 -9.90
CA PRO A 16 -42.09 -4.20 -9.33
C PRO A 16 -42.20 -3.78 -7.85
N ASP A 17 -43.35 -3.24 -7.45
CA ASP A 17 -43.61 -2.80 -6.08
C ASP A 17 -43.89 -3.96 -5.10
N ASP A 18 -44.19 -5.16 -5.59
CA ASP A 18 -44.39 -6.37 -4.77
C ASP A 18 -43.12 -7.25 -4.73
N LEU A 19 -41.99 -6.69 -5.15
CA LEU A 19 -40.74 -7.43 -5.23
C LEU A 19 -40.13 -7.59 -3.84
N ASP A 20 -40.14 -8.83 -3.33
CA ASP A 20 -39.35 -9.24 -2.18
C ASP A 20 -37.96 -9.68 -2.63
N ALA A 21 -36.93 -8.86 -2.44
CA ALA A 21 -35.59 -9.08 -2.98
C ALA A 21 -34.55 -9.38 -1.89
N PHE A 22 -33.61 -10.26 -2.21
CA PHE A 22 -32.36 -10.44 -1.46
C PHE A 22 -31.22 -10.78 -2.42
N VAL A 23 -29.98 -10.57 -2.00
CA VAL A 23 -28.79 -10.82 -2.82
C VAL A 23 -27.98 -11.95 -2.22
N ARG A 24 -27.67 -12.95 -3.03
CA ARG A 24 -26.68 -13.98 -2.72
C ARG A 24 -25.37 -13.59 -3.38
N PHE A 25 -24.24 -13.80 -2.72
CA PHE A 25 -22.95 -13.66 -3.37
C PHE A 25 -22.12 -14.93 -3.25
N GLU A 26 -21.20 -15.08 -4.18
CA GLU A 26 -20.23 -16.16 -4.21
C GLU A 26 -18.84 -15.59 -4.51
N PHE A 27 -17.94 -15.75 -3.56
CA PHE A 27 -16.53 -15.41 -3.70
C PHE A 27 -15.71 -16.70 -3.90
N PRO A 28 -15.12 -16.94 -5.09
CA PRO A 28 -14.51 -18.21 -5.47
C PRO A 28 -13.10 -18.37 -4.88
N TYR A 29 -13.00 -18.37 -3.56
CA TYR A 29 -11.78 -18.50 -2.77
C TYR A 29 -12.07 -19.30 -1.47
N PRO A 30 -11.21 -20.29 -1.11
CA PRO A 30 -9.89 -20.61 -1.67
C PRO A 30 -9.87 -21.33 -3.02
N ASN A 31 -10.95 -22.02 -3.36
CA ASN A 31 -11.19 -22.64 -4.67
C ASN A 31 -12.69 -22.51 -5.02
N ALA A 32 -13.17 -23.15 -6.10
CA ALA A 32 -14.58 -23.04 -6.51
C ALA A 32 -15.54 -23.89 -5.65
N GLU A 33 -15.05 -25.00 -5.08
CA GLU A 33 -15.84 -25.91 -4.25
C GLU A 33 -16.01 -25.34 -2.82
N GLU A 34 -14.94 -24.74 -2.30
CA GLU A 34 -14.89 -24.05 -1.00
C GLU A 34 -15.18 -22.55 -1.12
N ALA A 35 -15.93 -22.13 -2.14
CA ALA A 35 -16.27 -20.73 -2.32
C ALA A 35 -17.03 -20.17 -1.11
N GLN A 36 -16.67 -18.97 -0.67
CA GLN A 36 -17.39 -18.28 0.41
C GLN A 36 -18.70 -17.72 -0.14
N LYS A 37 -19.81 -18.20 0.42
CA LYS A 37 -21.17 -17.82 0.03
C LYS A 37 -21.92 -17.29 1.24
N ASP A 38 -22.65 -16.21 1.04
CA ASP A 38 -23.58 -15.69 2.02
C ASP A 38 -24.69 -14.90 1.30
N LYS A 39 -25.69 -14.46 2.04
CA LYS A 39 -26.85 -13.75 1.49
C LYS A 39 -27.30 -12.61 2.39
N THR A 40 -27.94 -11.61 1.78
CA THR A 40 -28.58 -10.55 2.54
C THR A 40 -29.90 -10.99 3.15
N ASN A 41 -30.38 -10.20 4.10
CA ASN A 41 -31.78 -10.18 4.48
C ASN A 41 -32.66 -9.80 3.30
N VAL A 42 -33.94 -10.16 3.44
CA VAL A 42 -34.96 -9.94 2.43
C VAL A 42 -35.59 -8.59 2.68
N ILE A 43 -35.53 -7.72 1.68
CA ILE A 43 -36.23 -6.44 1.66
C ILE A 43 -37.51 -6.65 0.85
N LYS A 44 -38.65 -6.33 1.47
CA LYS A 44 -39.96 -6.59 0.89
C LYS A 44 -40.49 -5.41 0.11
N ASN A 45 -41.35 -5.70 -0.86
CA ASN A 45 -42.17 -4.72 -1.58
C ASN A 45 -41.38 -3.50 -2.10
N SER A 46 -40.25 -3.75 -2.77
CA SER A 46 -39.44 -2.66 -3.33
C SER A 46 -38.63 -3.09 -4.55
N TYR A 47 -38.78 -2.33 -5.64
CA TYR A 47 -37.92 -2.43 -6.82
C TYR A 47 -36.56 -1.71 -6.66
N CYS A 48 -36.37 -0.95 -5.58
CA CYS A 48 -35.10 -0.32 -5.21
C CYS A 48 -34.72 -0.66 -3.75
N PRO A 49 -34.49 -1.94 -3.44
CA PRO A 49 -34.24 -2.38 -2.07
C PRO A 49 -32.91 -1.86 -1.53
N GLU A 50 -32.91 -1.32 -0.32
CA GLU A 50 -31.69 -0.96 0.41
C GLU A 50 -31.29 -2.10 1.35
N PHE A 51 -30.18 -2.77 1.03
CA PHE A 51 -29.68 -3.89 1.83
C PHE A 51 -28.77 -3.40 2.97
N GLN A 52 -27.84 -2.50 2.65
CA GLN A 52 -26.84 -1.94 3.58
C GLN A 52 -26.03 -2.98 4.38
N GLU A 53 -25.88 -4.20 3.87
CA GLU A 53 -25.24 -5.30 4.59
C GLU A 53 -23.74 -5.41 4.34
N LYS A 54 -23.02 -5.84 5.39
CA LYS A 54 -21.57 -5.95 5.42
C LYS A 54 -21.17 -7.39 5.72
N PHE A 55 -20.49 -8.01 4.77
CA PHE A 55 -19.92 -9.34 4.90
C PHE A 55 -18.41 -9.26 5.08
N LYS A 56 -17.87 -10.05 6.01
CA LYS A 56 -16.42 -10.19 6.23
C LYS A 56 -15.97 -11.49 5.57
N LEU A 57 -15.18 -11.36 4.51
CA LEU A 57 -14.60 -12.51 3.81
C LEU A 57 -13.21 -12.80 4.35
N TYR A 58 -12.91 -14.07 4.57
CA TYR A 58 -11.60 -14.52 5.04
C TYR A 58 -10.69 -14.74 3.85
N ILE A 59 -9.50 -14.12 3.88
CA ILE A 59 -8.54 -14.16 2.76
C ILE A 59 -7.15 -14.49 3.25
N ASN A 60 -6.38 -15.22 2.44
CA ASN A 60 -4.94 -15.35 2.59
C ASN A 60 -4.26 -14.76 1.35
N ARG A 61 -3.55 -13.63 1.54
CA ARG A 61 -2.91 -12.88 0.44
C ARG A 61 -1.82 -13.68 -0.28
N SER A 62 -1.16 -14.62 0.39
CA SER A 62 -0.12 -15.45 -0.24
C SER A 62 -0.69 -16.63 -1.02
N HIS A 63 -1.99 -16.93 -0.87
CA HIS A 63 -2.60 -18.08 -1.54
C HIS A 63 -2.84 -17.80 -3.03
N ARG A 64 -2.41 -18.71 -3.90
CA ARG A 64 -2.56 -18.57 -5.36
C ARG A 64 -4.02 -18.44 -5.80
N GLY A 65 -4.94 -19.11 -5.09
CA GLY A 65 -6.38 -19.02 -5.34
C GLY A 65 -6.91 -17.60 -5.12
N PHE A 66 -6.36 -16.86 -4.15
CA PHE A 66 -6.77 -15.49 -3.88
C PHE A 66 -6.36 -14.57 -5.04
N LYS A 67 -5.12 -14.68 -5.50
CA LYS A 67 -4.62 -13.93 -6.66
C LYS A 67 -5.49 -14.16 -7.90
N ARG A 68 -5.91 -15.41 -8.16
CA ARG A 68 -6.84 -15.73 -9.27
C ARG A 68 -8.24 -15.13 -9.05
N ALA A 69 -8.76 -15.19 -7.83
CA ALA A 69 -10.06 -14.59 -7.51
C ALA A 69 -10.06 -13.06 -7.77
N ILE A 70 -8.93 -12.39 -7.51
CA ILE A 70 -8.77 -10.96 -7.77
C ILE A 70 -8.64 -10.66 -9.28
N GLN A 71 -7.76 -11.39 -9.98
CA GLN A 71 -7.32 -11.04 -11.33
C GLN A 71 -8.25 -11.54 -12.45
N SER A 72 -8.97 -12.65 -12.24
CA SER A 72 -9.72 -13.27 -13.34
C SER A 72 -11.16 -13.67 -13.02
N LYS A 73 -11.51 -13.91 -11.75
CA LYS A 73 -12.86 -14.37 -11.40
C LYS A 73 -13.77 -13.29 -10.82
N GLY A 74 -13.32 -12.53 -9.83
CA GLY A 74 -14.19 -11.57 -9.14
C GLY A 74 -15.23 -12.21 -8.20
N ILE A 75 -16.21 -11.42 -7.77
CA ILE A 75 -17.34 -11.86 -6.92
C ILE A 75 -18.60 -11.94 -7.78
N LYS A 76 -19.30 -13.08 -7.74
CA LYS A 76 -20.60 -13.24 -8.39
C LYS A 76 -21.70 -12.81 -7.41
N PHE A 77 -22.68 -12.06 -7.90
CA PHE A 77 -23.89 -11.68 -7.19
C PHE A 77 -25.10 -12.20 -7.94
N GLU A 78 -26.07 -12.73 -7.20
CA GLU A 78 -27.35 -13.17 -7.71
C GLU A 78 -28.44 -12.44 -6.93
N VAL A 79 -29.22 -11.63 -7.63
CA VAL A 79 -30.39 -10.96 -7.07
C VAL A 79 -31.57 -11.90 -7.22
N VAL A 80 -32.24 -12.20 -6.12
CA VAL A 80 -33.27 -13.23 -6.04
C VAL A 80 -34.53 -12.62 -5.46
N HIS A 81 -35.65 -12.87 -6.14
CA HIS A 81 -36.97 -12.65 -5.58
C HIS A 81 -37.33 -13.82 -4.67
N LYS A 82 -37.60 -13.53 -3.39
CA LYS A 82 -38.07 -14.53 -2.44
C LYS A 82 -39.52 -14.87 -2.73
N GLY A 83 -39.77 -16.14 -3.04
CA GLY A 83 -41.13 -16.63 -3.19
C GLY A 83 -41.86 -16.70 -1.84
N GLY A 84 -43.19 -16.54 -1.87
CA GLY A 84 -44.04 -16.79 -0.71
C GLY A 84 -44.01 -18.26 -0.23
N LEU A 85 -44.82 -18.60 0.76
CA LEU A 85 -44.78 -19.88 1.50
C LEU A 85 -44.83 -21.17 0.64
N PHE A 86 -45.32 -21.09 -0.61
CA PHE A 86 -45.42 -22.22 -1.55
C PHE A 86 -44.79 -21.93 -2.92
N LYS A 87 -44.09 -20.80 -3.08
CA LYS A 87 -43.45 -20.42 -4.34
C LYS A 87 -41.93 -20.50 -4.18
N ASN A 88 -41.26 -21.07 -5.17
CA ASN A 88 -39.80 -21.11 -5.18
C ASN A 88 -39.21 -19.71 -5.38
N ASP A 89 -38.04 -19.48 -4.79
CA ASP A 89 -37.20 -18.33 -5.08
C ASP A 89 -36.89 -18.24 -6.58
N ARG A 90 -36.95 -17.04 -7.15
CA ARG A 90 -36.65 -16.80 -8.58
C ARG A 90 -35.47 -15.86 -8.73
N VAL A 91 -34.48 -16.25 -9.51
CA VAL A 91 -33.37 -15.35 -9.86
C VAL A 91 -33.88 -14.26 -10.78
N VAL A 92 -33.67 -13.01 -10.37
CA VAL A 92 -34.07 -11.80 -11.08
C VAL A 92 -32.97 -11.35 -12.02
N GLY A 93 -31.72 -11.55 -11.62
CA GLY A 93 -30.55 -11.24 -12.43
C GLY A 93 -29.27 -11.58 -11.71
N THR A 94 -28.19 -11.63 -12.48
CA THR A 94 -26.85 -11.94 -12.00
C THR A 94 -25.89 -10.81 -12.37
N ALA A 95 -24.93 -10.52 -11.51
CA ALA A 95 -23.88 -9.54 -11.75
C ALA A 95 -22.54 -10.12 -11.31
N GLN A 96 -21.45 -9.65 -11.91
CA GLN A 96 -20.10 -10.08 -11.56
C GLN A 96 -19.21 -8.84 -11.37
N LEU A 97 -18.67 -8.69 -10.16
CA LEU A 97 -17.76 -7.61 -9.81
C LEU A 97 -16.32 -8.05 -10.08
N LYS A 98 -15.61 -7.34 -10.95
CA LYS A 98 -14.17 -7.51 -11.12
C LYS A 98 -13.43 -6.84 -9.97
N LEU A 99 -12.37 -7.48 -9.48
CA LEU A 99 -11.64 -7.01 -8.28
C LEU A 99 -10.26 -6.42 -8.61
N GLU A 100 -9.94 -6.24 -9.89
CA GLU A 100 -8.64 -5.75 -10.40
C GLU A 100 -8.27 -4.38 -9.78
N ALA A 101 -9.24 -3.50 -9.56
CA ALA A 101 -9.02 -2.19 -8.94
C ALA A 101 -8.48 -2.27 -7.51
N LEU A 102 -8.71 -3.37 -6.78
CA LEU A 102 -8.20 -3.59 -5.42
C LEU A 102 -6.70 -3.92 -5.38
N GLU A 103 -6.06 -4.09 -6.54
CA GLU A 103 -4.60 -4.21 -6.60
C GLU A 103 -3.91 -2.89 -6.22
N THR A 104 -4.53 -1.76 -6.56
CA THR A 104 -3.98 -0.40 -6.34
C THR A 104 -4.76 0.43 -5.32
N LYS A 105 -6.05 0.12 -5.08
CA LYS A 105 -6.94 0.87 -4.17
C LYS A 105 -7.39 0.01 -2.99
N CYS A 106 -7.64 0.65 -1.85
CA CYS A 106 -8.29 0.00 -0.69
C CYS A 106 -9.82 -0.12 -0.81
N GLU A 107 -10.46 0.68 -1.66
CA GLU A 107 -11.92 0.70 -1.80
C GLU A 107 -12.33 0.66 -3.28
N LEU A 108 -13.30 -0.20 -3.58
CA LEU A 108 -13.92 -0.35 -4.88
C LEU A 108 -15.43 -0.23 -4.71
N ARG A 109 -16.00 0.86 -5.24
CA ARG A 109 -17.45 1.07 -5.31
C ARG A 109 -17.88 1.02 -6.76
N GLU A 110 -18.77 0.10 -7.09
CA GLU A 110 -19.28 -0.08 -8.44
C GLU A 110 -20.80 -0.26 -8.45
N ILE A 111 -21.41 0.20 -9.55
CA ILE A 111 -22.81 -0.03 -9.87
C ILE A 111 -22.82 -1.01 -11.04
N LEU A 112 -23.18 -2.26 -10.76
CA LEU A 112 -23.15 -3.36 -11.72
C LEU A 112 -24.50 -3.49 -12.40
N GLU A 113 -24.50 -3.70 -13.72
CA GLU A 113 -25.71 -4.06 -14.45
C GLU A 113 -26.07 -5.53 -14.21
N LEU A 114 -27.35 -5.79 -13.97
CA LEU A 114 -27.87 -7.14 -13.81
C LEU A 114 -28.16 -7.77 -15.16
N LEU A 115 -27.73 -9.01 -15.32
CA LEU A 115 -27.88 -9.80 -16.52
C LEU A 115 -28.73 -11.05 -16.25
N ASP A 116 -29.63 -11.35 -17.17
CA ASP A 116 -30.31 -12.64 -17.28
C ASP A 116 -29.63 -13.44 -18.40
N GLY A 117 -28.70 -14.31 -18.01
CA GLY A 117 -27.77 -14.99 -18.91
C GLY A 117 -26.86 -13.99 -19.62
N ARG A 118 -27.18 -13.66 -20.88
CA ARG A 118 -26.44 -12.68 -21.70
C ARG A 118 -27.20 -11.37 -21.92
N ARG A 119 -28.46 -11.27 -21.48
CA ARG A 119 -29.31 -10.12 -21.75
C ARG A 119 -29.32 -9.17 -20.55
N PRO A 120 -29.15 -7.85 -20.76
CA PRO A 120 -29.30 -6.88 -19.68
C PRO A 120 -30.75 -6.84 -19.23
N THR A 121 -30.97 -6.81 -17.92
CA THR A 121 -32.32 -6.77 -17.36
C THR A 121 -32.80 -5.35 -17.05
N GLY A 122 -31.92 -4.35 -17.19
CA GLY A 122 -32.17 -2.94 -16.86
C GLY A 122 -32.00 -2.61 -15.37
N GLY A 123 -31.99 -3.62 -14.51
CA GLY A 123 -31.70 -3.45 -13.09
C GLY A 123 -30.20 -3.32 -12.81
N ARG A 124 -29.87 -2.63 -11.73
CA ARG A 124 -28.49 -2.40 -11.30
C ARG A 124 -28.31 -2.75 -9.82
N LEU A 125 -27.09 -3.15 -9.45
CA LEU A 125 -26.71 -3.48 -8.09
C LEU A 125 -25.51 -2.64 -7.67
N GLU A 126 -25.65 -1.88 -6.58
CA GLU A 126 -24.56 -1.11 -6.01
C GLU A 126 -23.83 -1.90 -4.92
N VAL A 127 -22.53 -2.07 -5.10
CA VAL A 127 -21.66 -2.82 -4.18
C VAL A 127 -20.41 -2.03 -3.83
N ILE A 128 -19.92 -2.24 -2.62
CA ILE A 128 -18.66 -1.66 -2.14
C ILE A 128 -17.80 -2.77 -1.56
N VAL A 129 -16.60 -2.95 -2.08
CA VAL A 129 -15.58 -3.86 -1.53
C VAL A 129 -14.45 -3.03 -0.92
N ARG A 130 -14.05 -3.42 0.28
CA ARG A 130 -12.99 -2.74 1.05
C ARG A 130 -11.93 -3.72 1.48
N LEU A 131 -10.70 -3.27 1.40
CA LEU A 131 -9.52 -3.98 1.85
C LEU A 131 -8.71 -3.05 2.75
N ARG A 132 -8.07 -3.61 3.79
CA ARG A 132 -7.28 -2.83 4.76
C ARG A 132 -6.08 -2.12 4.12
N GLU A 133 -5.41 -2.82 3.20
CA GLU A 133 -4.25 -2.33 2.46
C GLU A 133 -4.35 -2.89 1.05
N PRO A 134 -3.91 -2.16 0.02
CA PRO A 134 -3.91 -2.64 -1.36
C PRO A 134 -3.05 -3.90 -1.55
N LEU A 135 -3.30 -4.67 -2.61
CA LEU A 135 -2.69 -6.00 -2.78
C LEU A 135 -1.26 -5.99 -3.35
N THR A 136 -0.92 -5.01 -4.20
CA THR A 136 0.34 -5.05 -4.98
C THR A 136 1.31 -3.94 -4.61
N SER A 137 0.83 -2.73 -4.30
CA SER A 137 1.66 -1.55 -4.02
C SER A 137 1.09 -0.76 -2.85
N GLN A 138 1.92 -0.21 -1.96
CA GLN A 138 1.47 0.78 -0.97
C GLN A 138 0.64 1.86 -1.67
N GLN A 139 -0.58 2.14 -1.20
CA GLN A 139 -1.42 3.21 -1.74
C GLN A 139 -0.74 4.53 -1.37
N LEU A 140 0.04 5.09 -2.30
CA LEU A 140 0.66 6.41 -2.18
C LEU A 140 -0.33 7.44 -2.71
N GLU A 141 -1.15 7.97 -1.81
CA GLU A 141 -2.02 9.11 -2.12
C GLU A 141 -1.18 10.39 -1.98
N THR A 142 -0.94 11.08 -3.10
CA THR A 142 -0.10 12.29 -3.11
C THR A 142 -0.97 13.50 -2.78
N THR A 143 -1.13 13.79 -1.49
CA THR A 143 -1.91 14.96 -1.05
C THR A 143 -1.02 16.21 -1.10
N THR A 144 -1.42 17.20 -1.90
CA THR A 144 -0.74 18.51 -1.94
C THR A 144 -1.34 19.38 -0.84
N GLU A 145 -0.78 19.31 0.37
CA GLU A 145 -1.20 20.18 1.45
C GLU A 145 -0.56 21.57 1.33
N LYS A 146 -1.36 22.62 1.52
CA LYS A 146 -0.86 23.99 1.65
C LYS A 146 -0.28 24.15 3.04
N TRP A 147 1.02 23.96 3.15
CA TRP A 147 1.74 24.19 4.39
C TRP A 147 1.64 25.67 4.78
N LEU A 148 1.07 25.94 5.95
CA LEU A 148 1.21 27.22 6.60
C LEU A 148 2.68 27.33 7.05
N VAL A 149 3.46 28.11 6.32
CA VAL A 149 4.80 28.48 6.78
C VAL A 149 4.61 29.58 7.81
N ILE A 150 4.81 29.25 9.09
CA ILE A 150 4.90 30.25 10.15
C ILE A 150 6.27 30.89 9.98
N ASP A 151 6.30 32.05 9.33
CA ASP A 151 7.45 32.92 9.45
C ASP A 151 7.64 33.25 10.94
N PRO A 152 8.82 33.01 11.52
CA PRO A 152 9.08 33.35 12.90
C PRO A 152 8.87 34.86 13.03
N LEU A 153 7.78 35.25 13.70
CA LEU A 153 7.47 36.63 14.02
C LEU A 153 8.68 37.22 14.73
N THR A 154 9.36 38.07 13.97
CA THR A 154 10.43 38.93 14.42
C THR A 154 9.90 39.83 15.54
N GLY A 155 10.26 39.52 16.79
CA GLY A 155 10.33 40.54 17.83
C GLY A 155 11.31 41.64 17.39
N PRO A 156 11.06 42.92 17.74
CA PRO A 156 11.82 44.03 17.19
C PRO A 156 13.27 44.12 17.73
N PRO A 157 14.16 44.82 17.00
CA PRO A 157 15.60 44.60 17.00
C PRO A 157 16.41 45.74 17.66
N ALA A 158 17.54 45.40 18.30
CA ALA A 158 18.66 46.33 18.55
C ALA A 158 19.90 45.76 17.83
N ALA A 159 20.12 46.18 16.57
CA ALA A 159 21.14 47.15 16.12
C ALA A 159 22.54 46.50 16.02
N PHE A 160 23.23 46.41 14.88
CA PHE A 160 23.44 47.30 13.72
C PHE A 160 24.00 46.46 12.52
N PRO A 161 24.30 47.00 11.33
CA PRO A 161 23.62 47.98 10.47
C PRO A 161 23.32 47.40 9.05
N LYS A 162 22.41 48.06 8.31
CA LYS A 162 21.99 47.72 6.91
C LYS A 162 23.04 48.18 5.87
N PRO A 163 23.08 47.60 4.66
CA PRO A 163 22.34 48.24 3.54
C PRO A 163 21.63 47.27 2.56
N LYS A 164 20.48 47.71 2.05
CA LYS A 164 19.89 47.37 0.73
C LYS A 164 20.37 48.43 -0.30
N PRO A 165 20.25 48.32 -1.64
CA PRO A 165 19.42 47.37 -2.42
C PRO A 165 20.04 46.78 -3.73
N ALA A 166 19.32 45.77 -4.26
CA ALA A 166 19.18 45.32 -5.65
C ALA A 166 20.40 44.71 -6.39
N VAL A 167 20.19 43.51 -6.95
CA VAL A 167 20.31 43.10 -8.37
C VAL A 167 20.31 41.56 -8.42
N ALA A 168 19.69 40.99 -9.45
CA ALA A 168 19.68 39.55 -9.73
C ALA A 168 21.09 39.04 -10.16
N PRO A 169 21.16 37.83 -10.73
CA PRO A 169 21.78 36.61 -10.21
C PRO A 169 23.30 36.52 -10.41
N VAL A 170 24.07 36.04 -9.42
CA VAL A 170 25.43 35.50 -9.67
C VAL A 170 25.75 34.33 -8.74
N LYS A 171 26.34 33.31 -9.35
CA LYS A 171 26.96 32.11 -8.80
C LYS A 171 27.94 32.37 -7.64
N ASP A 172 28.10 31.28 -6.87
CA ASP A 172 29.31 30.81 -6.18
C ASP A 172 29.45 30.98 -4.65
N THR A 173 29.53 29.79 -4.03
CA THR A 173 30.40 29.36 -2.91
C THR A 173 30.03 29.63 -1.44
N GLY A 174 29.89 28.51 -0.70
CA GLY A 174 30.04 28.35 0.77
C GLY A 174 28.82 28.77 1.59
N THR A 175 28.10 27.93 2.35
CA THR A 175 28.50 26.76 3.14
C THR A 175 27.28 25.85 3.31
N SER A 176 27.36 24.64 2.76
CA SER A 176 26.29 23.66 2.60
C SER A 176 25.93 22.92 3.89
N LYS A 177 24.67 22.98 4.35
CA LYS A 177 24.08 21.86 5.08
C LYS A 177 23.93 20.68 4.10
N PRO A 178 24.33 19.46 4.45
CA PRO A 178 24.46 18.43 3.45
C PRO A 178 23.13 17.79 3.03
N ALA A 179 23.06 17.44 1.74
CA ALA A 179 21.90 16.82 1.09
C ALA A 179 21.63 15.36 1.54
N PHE A 180 22.44 14.78 2.42
CA PHE A 180 22.34 13.38 2.85
C PHE A 180 22.59 13.24 4.36
N SER A 181 21.72 12.50 5.05
CA SER A 181 21.93 12.10 6.45
C SER A 181 23.02 11.04 6.57
N LEU A 182 23.85 11.16 7.62
CA LEU A 182 24.91 10.20 7.95
C LEU A 182 24.31 8.81 8.26
N GLN A 183 24.85 7.75 7.64
CA GLN A 183 24.38 6.37 7.78
C GLN A 183 25.55 5.41 8.04
N SER A 184 25.32 4.25 8.66
CA SER A 184 26.39 3.25 8.84
C SER A 184 26.99 2.80 7.51
N PHE A 185 28.32 2.91 7.36
CA PHE A 185 29.01 2.44 6.15
C PHE A 185 28.86 0.95 5.95
N SER A 186 28.84 0.18 7.04
CA SER A 186 28.74 -1.28 6.96
C SER A 186 27.39 -1.72 6.40
N ILE A 187 26.32 -0.99 6.73
CA ILE A 187 24.98 -1.24 6.17
C ILE A 187 24.94 -0.84 4.70
N LEU A 188 25.41 0.37 4.36
CA LEU A 188 25.46 0.85 2.98
C LEU A 188 26.30 -0.08 2.07
N ALA A 189 27.40 -0.64 2.59
CA ALA A 189 28.24 -1.58 1.86
C ALA A 189 27.53 -2.90 1.57
N VAL A 190 26.78 -3.44 2.54
CA VAL A 190 26.01 -4.68 2.36
C VAL A 190 24.86 -4.47 1.39
N ASP A 191 24.16 -3.35 1.48
CA ASP A 191 23.07 -3.03 0.55
C ASP A 191 23.61 -2.84 -0.88
N LYS A 192 24.76 -2.16 -1.02
CA LYS A 192 25.48 -2.06 -2.30
C LYS A 192 25.84 -3.44 -2.85
N GLU A 193 26.45 -4.31 -2.06
CA GLU A 193 26.86 -5.65 -2.51
C GLU A 193 25.65 -6.51 -2.91
N ARG A 194 24.53 -6.39 -2.19
CA ARG A 194 23.26 -7.07 -2.54
C ARG A 194 22.71 -6.59 -3.88
N LEU A 195 22.77 -5.29 -4.15
CA LEU A 195 22.36 -4.72 -5.44
C LEU A 195 23.30 -5.13 -6.56
N GLU A 196 24.62 -5.08 -6.34
CA GLU A 196 25.62 -5.51 -7.33
C GLU A 196 25.44 -6.97 -7.72
N LYS A 197 25.24 -7.87 -6.75
CA LYS A 197 24.95 -9.28 -7.03
C LYS A 197 23.71 -9.44 -7.91
N LYS A 198 22.64 -8.69 -7.64
CA LYS A 198 21.43 -8.70 -8.48
C LYS A 198 21.72 -8.21 -9.90
N ILE A 199 22.45 -7.10 -10.06
CA ILE A 199 22.86 -6.58 -11.38
C ILE A 199 23.63 -7.64 -12.16
N VAL A 200 24.61 -8.29 -11.52
CA VAL A 200 25.43 -9.34 -12.14
C VAL A 200 24.57 -10.53 -12.57
N THR A 201 23.59 -10.95 -11.76
CA THR A 201 22.67 -12.04 -12.14
C THR A 201 21.85 -11.68 -13.39
N TYR A 202 21.35 -10.45 -13.51
CA TYR A 202 20.64 -10.00 -14.73
C TYR A 202 21.55 -10.01 -15.95
N ASN A 203 22.77 -9.48 -15.81
CA ASN A 203 23.75 -9.47 -16.88
C ASN A 203 24.13 -10.89 -17.33
N GLN A 204 24.29 -11.83 -16.40
CA GLN A 204 24.55 -13.25 -16.69
C GLN A 204 23.37 -13.95 -17.35
N ALA A 205 22.13 -13.54 -17.04
CA ALA A 205 20.92 -14.05 -17.67
C ALA A 205 20.66 -13.44 -19.07
N GLY A 206 21.56 -12.57 -19.57
CA GLY A 206 21.40 -11.90 -20.86
C GLY A 206 20.27 -10.87 -20.88
N GLN A 207 19.76 -10.45 -19.72
CA GLN A 207 18.72 -9.45 -19.58
C GLN A 207 19.30 -8.12 -19.08
N PRO A 208 18.87 -6.98 -19.63
CA PRO A 208 19.31 -5.68 -19.12
C PRO A 208 18.76 -5.48 -17.70
N PRO A 209 19.59 -5.05 -16.73
CA PRO A 209 19.13 -4.80 -15.37
C PRO A 209 18.10 -3.65 -15.35
N PRO A 210 17.04 -3.76 -14.53
CA PRO A 210 16.03 -2.70 -14.42
C PRO A 210 16.64 -1.33 -14.07
N ARG A 211 16.14 -0.25 -14.70
CA ARG A 211 16.67 1.11 -14.51
C ARG A 211 16.66 1.53 -13.04
N ASP A 212 15.56 1.29 -12.33
CA ASP A 212 15.42 1.59 -10.90
C ASP A 212 16.52 0.93 -10.05
N LEU A 213 16.92 -0.29 -10.42
CA LEU A 213 17.91 -1.06 -9.68
C LEU A 213 19.33 -0.51 -9.91
N VAL A 214 19.61 -0.04 -11.12
CA VAL A 214 20.86 0.67 -11.47
C VAL A 214 20.91 2.04 -10.79
N GLU A 215 19.82 2.79 -10.81
CA GLU A 215 19.71 4.10 -10.15
C GLU A 215 19.90 3.99 -8.63
N GLN A 216 19.32 2.97 -8.00
CA GLN A 216 19.53 2.69 -6.57
C GLN A 216 20.99 2.37 -6.24
N HIS A 217 21.66 1.56 -7.07
CA HIS A 217 23.09 1.26 -6.90
C HIS A 217 23.96 2.50 -7.04
N GLN A 218 23.68 3.35 -8.03
CA GLN A 218 24.38 4.61 -8.25
C GLN A 218 24.18 5.58 -7.08
N SER A 219 22.94 5.71 -6.59
CA SER A 219 22.60 6.58 -5.46
C SER A 219 23.33 6.15 -4.18
N ILE A 220 23.35 4.85 -3.87
CA ILE A 220 24.07 4.33 -2.70
C ILE A 220 25.59 4.55 -2.85
N THR A 221 26.13 4.35 -4.06
CA THR A 221 27.55 4.58 -4.33
C THR A 221 27.94 6.05 -4.15
N GLN A 222 27.12 6.96 -4.68
CA GLN A 222 27.30 8.41 -4.49
C GLN A 222 27.25 8.78 -3.00
N LYS A 223 26.28 8.23 -2.25
CA LYS A 223 26.14 8.47 -0.82
C LYS A 223 27.35 7.98 -0.01
N ILE A 224 27.88 6.79 -0.32
CA ILE A 224 29.10 6.26 0.31
C ILE A 224 30.28 7.20 0.05
N ASN A 225 30.48 7.62 -1.20
CA ASN A 225 31.60 8.50 -1.58
C ASN A 225 31.47 9.87 -0.92
N TRP A 226 30.27 10.43 -0.91
CA TRP A 226 29.96 11.70 -0.25
C TRP A 226 30.25 11.62 1.25
N GLN A 227 29.79 10.56 1.93
CA GLN A 227 30.00 10.39 3.36
C GLN A 227 31.47 10.15 3.71
N LYS A 228 32.23 9.43 2.86
CA LYS A 228 33.68 9.30 2.99
C LYS A 228 34.37 10.66 2.93
N SER A 229 34.01 11.48 1.95
CA SER A 229 34.55 12.84 1.80
C SER A 229 34.22 13.71 3.01
N GLN A 230 32.99 13.63 3.53
CA GLN A 230 32.60 14.37 4.73
C GLN A 230 33.36 13.93 5.97
N LEU A 231 33.61 12.63 6.17
CA LEU A 231 34.35 12.17 7.35
C LEU A 231 35.86 12.43 7.25
N GLN A 232 36.41 12.49 6.02
CA GLN A 232 37.80 12.90 5.79
C GLN A 232 38.02 14.40 6.02
N HIS A 233 37.07 15.24 5.64
CA HIS A 233 37.21 16.71 5.71
C HIS A 233 36.50 17.34 6.93
N GLY A 234 35.57 16.62 7.56
CA GLY A 234 34.62 17.13 8.54
C GLY A 234 35.14 17.31 9.97
N GLY A 235 36.42 17.04 10.21
CA GLY A 235 37.04 17.21 11.53
C GLY A 235 36.36 16.41 12.65
N ALA A 236 36.70 16.74 13.89
CA ALA A 236 36.23 16.01 15.08
C ALA A 236 34.72 16.14 15.34
N ALA A 237 34.09 17.23 14.91
CA ALA A 237 32.66 17.48 15.13
C ALA A 237 31.79 16.53 14.30
N VAL A 238 32.10 16.36 13.01
CA VAL A 238 31.36 15.43 12.13
C VAL A 238 31.61 13.98 12.53
N MET A 239 32.82 13.65 13.00
CA MET A 239 33.10 12.32 13.55
C MET A 239 32.27 12.03 14.80
N LYS A 240 32.12 13.01 15.70
CA LYS A 240 31.28 12.87 16.91
C LYS A 240 29.81 12.66 16.54
N GLU A 241 29.29 13.44 15.60
CA GLU A 241 27.91 13.28 15.09
C GLU A 241 27.71 11.89 14.46
N TYR A 242 28.70 11.42 13.70
CA TYR A 242 28.70 10.08 13.12
C TYR A 242 28.63 8.97 14.17
N LEU A 243 29.42 9.07 15.24
CA LEU A 243 29.40 8.10 16.33
C LEU A 243 28.07 8.09 17.08
N THR A 244 27.51 9.27 17.38
CA THR A 244 26.17 9.37 17.99
C THR A 244 25.12 8.72 17.10
N GLN A 245 25.20 8.93 15.79
CA GLN A 245 24.30 8.33 14.83
C GLN A 245 24.44 6.79 14.77
N LEU A 246 25.67 6.27 14.81
CA LEU A 246 25.92 4.82 14.88
C LEU A 246 25.37 4.20 16.17
N GLU A 247 25.49 4.88 17.32
CA GLU A 247 24.93 4.40 18.59
C GLU A 247 23.40 4.35 18.55
N GLN A 248 22.76 5.36 17.96
CA GLN A 248 21.31 5.35 17.72
C GLN A 248 20.90 4.18 16.82
N TYR A 249 21.63 3.93 15.72
CA TYR A 249 21.35 2.78 14.86
C TYR A 249 21.52 1.45 15.58
N HIS A 250 22.54 1.31 16.43
CA HIS A 250 22.75 0.11 17.23
C HIS A 250 21.56 -0.17 18.17
N GLN A 251 21.09 0.86 18.89
CA GLN A 251 19.91 0.75 19.76
C GLN A 251 18.65 0.40 18.96
N TRP A 252 18.46 1.06 17.82
CA TRP A 252 17.32 0.81 16.92
C TRP A 252 17.26 -0.63 16.45
N TYR A 253 18.36 -1.19 15.92
CA TYR A 253 18.39 -2.58 15.46
C TYR A 253 18.27 -3.59 16.59
N THR A 254 18.75 -3.27 17.78
CA THR A 254 18.57 -4.10 18.97
C THR A 254 17.09 -4.21 19.35
N GLU A 255 16.39 -3.08 19.39
CA GLU A 255 14.96 -3.05 19.70
C GLU A 255 14.12 -3.67 18.57
N ALA A 256 14.47 -3.43 17.31
CA ALA A 256 13.83 -4.05 16.16
C ALA A 256 13.96 -5.58 16.17
N ALA A 257 15.15 -6.12 16.46
CA ALA A 257 15.38 -7.56 16.59
C ALA A 257 14.52 -8.18 17.70
N ARG A 258 14.44 -7.53 18.86
CA ARG A 258 13.61 -7.97 20.00
C ARG A 258 12.13 -8.02 19.63
N ARG A 259 11.61 -6.94 19.04
CA ARG A 259 10.20 -6.85 18.61
C ARG A 259 9.85 -7.89 17.55
N LEU A 260 10.67 -8.00 16.50
CA LEU A 260 10.44 -8.98 15.42
C LEU A 260 10.57 -10.43 15.90
N GLY A 261 11.40 -10.68 16.92
CA GLY A 261 11.50 -11.97 17.60
C GLY A 261 10.20 -12.32 18.34
N ASN A 262 9.67 -11.37 19.12
CA ASN A 262 8.41 -11.54 19.85
C ASN A 262 7.20 -11.74 18.91
N ASP A 263 7.20 -11.06 17.77
CA ASP A 263 6.15 -11.16 16.74
C ASP A 263 6.22 -12.47 15.91
N GLY A 264 7.17 -13.37 16.20
CA GLY A 264 7.35 -14.63 15.48
C GLY A 264 7.96 -14.48 14.08
N LYS A 265 8.38 -13.27 13.68
CA LYS A 265 9.02 -12.97 12.38
C LYS A 265 10.51 -13.30 12.41
N ARG A 266 10.83 -14.60 12.54
CA ARG A 266 12.19 -15.12 12.75
C ARG A 266 13.21 -14.62 11.73
N GLU A 267 12.87 -14.58 10.44
CA GLU A 267 13.82 -14.15 9.39
C GLU A 267 14.09 -12.64 9.43
N ALA A 268 13.07 -11.82 9.71
CA ALA A 268 13.25 -10.38 9.86
C ALA A 268 14.06 -10.04 11.13
N ALA A 269 13.85 -10.80 12.22
CA ALA A 269 14.64 -10.67 13.44
C ALA A 269 16.12 -11.01 13.20
N LYS A 270 16.42 -12.05 12.39
CA LYS A 270 17.79 -12.39 11.99
C LYS A 270 18.45 -11.28 11.17
N ASP A 271 17.77 -10.69 10.19
CA ASP A 271 18.32 -9.58 9.39
C ASP A 271 18.58 -8.34 10.27
N ALA A 272 17.68 -8.04 11.21
CA ALA A 272 17.88 -6.96 12.18
C ALA A 272 19.09 -7.21 13.11
N LEU A 273 19.25 -8.43 13.62
CA LEU A 273 20.42 -8.82 14.41
C LEU A 273 21.72 -8.74 13.60
N TYR A 274 21.69 -9.17 12.34
CA TYR A 274 22.82 -9.08 11.45
C TYR A 274 23.25 -7.61 11.23
N LYS A 275 22.28 -6.71 10.97
CA LYS A 275 22.54 -5.27 10.85
C LYS A 275 23.06 -4.66 12.15
N ARG A 276 22.52 -5.05 13.32
CA ARG A 276 23.06 -4.64 14.63
C ARG A 276 24.54 -5.00 14.74
N ASN A 277 24.90 -6.24 14.42
CA ASN A 277 26.28 -6.73 14.53
C ASN A 277 27.24 -6.03 13.55
N LEU A 278 26.74 -5.52 12.42
CA LEU A 278 27.52 -4.70 11.50
C LEU A 278 27.82 -3.32 12.09
N VAL A 279 26.79 -2.66 12.63
CA VAL A 279 26.93 -1.36 13.28
C VAL A 279 27.82 -1.46 14.53
N GLU A 280 27.67 -2.52 15.31
CA GLU A 280 28.50 -2.79 16.49
C GLU A 280 29.99 -2.97 16.13
N ARG A 281 30.28 -3.76 15.09
CA ARG A 281 31.65 -3.90 14.56
C ARG A 281 32.21 -2.58 14.05
N GLU A 282 31.37 -1.74 13.47
CA GLU A 282 31.78 -0.41 13.02
C GLU A 282 32.10 0.52 14.20
N LEU A 283 31.24 0.57 15.22
CA LEU A 283 31.50 1.31 16.46
C LEU A 283 32.81 0.87 17.13
N GLN A 284 33.08 -0.45 17.16
CA GLN A 284 34.32 -0.98 17.71
C GLN A 284 35.58 -0.51 16.96
N LYS A 285 35.49 -0.25 15.64
CA LYS A 285 36.62 0.28 14.87
C LYS A 285 36.98 1.71 15.23
N PHE A 286 36.03 2.49 15.73
CA PHE A 286 36.26 3.88 16.15
C PHE A 286 36.57 4.02 17.65
N ARG A 287 36.39 2.96 18.44
CA ARG A 287 36.74 2.90 19.87
C ARG A 287 38.11 2.28 20.14
N LYS A 288 38.79 1.78 19.10
CA LYS A 288 40.17 1.30 19.14
C LYS A 288 41.11 2.42 18.73
#